data_AF-A0AAE6T8A7-F1
#
_entry.id   AF-A0AAE6T8A7-F1
#
_cell.length_a   1.000
_cell.length_b   1.000
_cell.length_c   1.000
_cell.angle_alpha   90.00
_cell.angle_beta   90.00
_cell.angle_gamma   90.00
#
_symmetry.space_group_name_H-M   'P 1'
#
loop_
_entity.id
_entity.type
_entity.pdbx_description
1 polymer ?
#
loop_
_entity_poly.entity_id
_entity_poly.type
_entity_poly.pdbx_seq_one_letter_code
_entity_poly.pdbx_strand_id
1 'polypeptide(L)' 'MPEGALEILRAPKGSRILKKAVRPWCRLAYDNKTLLVPGVPEAEDENAALDAVIKFAKRTEEYMNKLEDQRHA' A
#
# COMPACT_ATOMS: atom_id res chain seq x y z
N MET A 1 9.65 -12.60 -2.81
CA MET A 1 8.47 -12.58 -1.92
C MET A 1 8.67 -13.72 -0.93
N PRO A 2 8.50 -13.50 0.38
CA PRO A 2 8.48 -14.61 1.33
C PRO A 2 7.31 -15.56 0.99
N GLU A 3 7.47 -16.84 1.30
CA GLU A 3 6.41 -17.84 1.06
C GLU A 3 5.13 -17.48 1.82
N GLY A 4 3.99 -17.59 1.13
CA GLY A 4 2.68 -17.24 1.69
C GLY A 4 2.29 -15.76 1.59
N ALA A 5 3.15 -14.87 1.10
CA ALA A 5 2.79 -13.48 0.87
C ALA A 5 1.89 -13.32 -0.37
N LEU A 6 0.74 -12.68 -0.19
CA LEU A 6 -0.15 -12.31 -1.30
C LEU A 6 0.33 -11.00 -1.94
N GLU A 7 0.50 -11.02 -3.26
CA GLU A 7 0.78 -9.81 -4.02
C GLU A 7 -0.48 -8.96 -4.13
N ILE A 8 -0.45 -7.75 -3.56
CA ILE A 8 -1.57 -6.79 -3.61
C ILE A 8 -1.31 -5.63 -4.59
N LEU A 9 -0.04 -5.32 -4.88
CA LEU A 9 0.39 -4.22 -5.74
C LEU A 9 1.74 -4.55 -6.39
N ARG A 10 1.96 -4.05 -7.60
CA ARG A 10 3.21 -4.25 -8.37
C ARG A 10 3.67 -2.94 -8.98
N ALA A 11 4.99 -2.76 -9.07
CA ALA A 11 5.61 -1.69 -9.86
C ALA A 11 6.79 -2.26 -10.64
N PRO A 12 7.25 -1.57 -11.72
CA PRO A 12 8.40 -2.00 -12.49
C PRO A 12 9.64 -2.23 -11.63
N LYS A 13 10.43 -3.24 -11.96
CA LYS A 13 11.66 -3.58 -11.22
C LYS A 13 12.58 -2.36 -11.14
N GLY A 14 13.05 -2.04 -9.94
CA GLY A 14 13.90 -0.86 -9.69
C GLY A 14 13.14 0.47 -9.55
N SER A 15 11.82 0.49 -9.75
CA SER A 15 11.02 1.71 -9.54
C SER A 15 10.87 2.05 -8.06
N ARG A 16 11.04 3.33 -7.73
CA ARG A 16 10.76 3.87 -6.39
C ARG A 16 9.30 4.30 -6.24
N ILE A 17 8.48 4.18 -7.29
CA ILE A 17 7.12 4.72 -7.32
C ILE A 17 6.21 4.05 -6.30
N LEU A 18 6.29 2.73 -6.15
CA LEU A 18 5.50 1.98 -5.17
C LEU A 18 5.79 2.46 -3.75
N LYS A 19 7.08 2.62 -3.40
CA LYS A 19 7.47 3.13 -2.09
C LYS A 19 7.00 4.57 -1.84
N LYS A 20 7.03 5.43 -2.87
CA LYS A 20 6.51 6.80 -2.79
C LYS A 20 4.99 6.82 -2.65
N ALA A 21 4.30 5.89 -3.28
CA ALA A 21 2.85 5.84 -3.27
C ALA A 21 2.28 5.22 -2.00
N VAL A 22 2.94 4.20 -1.44
CA VAL A 22 2.53 3.50 -0.21
C VAL A 22 2.72 4.36 1.04
N ARG A 23 3.87 5.04 1.16
CA ARG A 23 4.28 5.75 2.38
C ARG A 23 3.25 6.74 2.95
N PRO A 24 2.62 7.62 2.15
CA PRO A 24 1.65 8.60 2.64
C PRO A 24 0.39 7.98 3.24
N TRP A 25 0.05 6.77 2.80
CA TRP A 25 -1.18 6.09 3.22
C TRP A 25 -0.96 5.18 4.42
N CYS A 26 0.28 4.85 4.79
CA CYS A 26 0.55 3.94 5.90
C CYS A 26 0.60 4.65 7.26
N ARG A 27 0.24 3.92 8.32
CA ARG A 27 0.57 4.30 9.70
C ARG A 27 1.91 3.69 10.10
N LEU A 28 2.69 4.40 10.92
CA LEU A 28 3.86 3.81 11.57
C LEU A 28 3.41 3.01 12.78
N ALA A 29 3.92 1.78 12.90
CA ALA A 29 3.81 1.04 14.14
C ALA A 29 4.70 1.67 15.23
N TYR A 30 4.52 1.21 16.47
CA TYR A 30 5.30 1.65 17.63
C TYR A 30 6.82 1.49 17.46
N ASP A 31 7.27 0.55 16.62
CA ASP A 31 8.69 0.33 16.33
C ASP A 31 9.30 1.39 15.37
N ASN A 32 8.49 2.32 14.84
CA ASN A 32 8.87 3.37 13.90
C ASN A 32 9.50 2.90 12.57
N LYS A 33 9.49 1.59 12.28
CA LYS A 33 10.04 1.00 11.05
C LYS A 33 8.96 0.29 10.24
N THR A 34 7.97 -0.30 10.88
CA THR A 34 6.90 -1.05 10.24
C THR A 34 5.81 -0.11 9.72
N LEU A 35 5.44 -0.28 8.46
CA LEU A 35 4.31 0.40 7.82
C LEU A 35 3.07 -0.49 7.91
N LEU A 36 2.03 0.01 8.56
CA LEU A 36 0.74 -0.65 8.71
C LEU A 36 -0.27 -0.07 7.72
N VAL A 37 -1.09 -0.94 7.14
CA VAL A 37 -2.27 -0.54 6.37
C VAL A 37 -3.30 0.02 7.35
N PRO A 38 -3.74 1.27 7.21
CA PRO A 38 -4.75 1.83 8.11
C PRO A 38 -6.05 1.05 8.02
N GLY A 39 -6.70 0.82 9.15
CA GLY A 39 -7.96 0.10 9.24
C GLY A 39 -7.81 -1.41 9.33
N VAL A 40 -6.61 -1.98 9.06
CA VAL A 40 -6.32 -3.39 9.33
C VAL A 40 -6.10 -3.65 10.82
N PRO A 41 -5.20 -2.93 11.54
CA PRO A 41 -5.01 -3.18 12.96
C PRO A 41 -6.22 -2.77 13.82
N GLU A 42 -7.11 -1.92 13.29
CA GLU A 42 -8.34 -1.49 13.94
C GLU A 42 -9.59 -2.26 13.47
N ALA A 43 -9.46 -3.25 12.58
CA ALA A 43 -10.60 -4.00 12.06
C ALA A 43 -11.24 -4.87 13.15
N GLU A 44 -12.57 -4.87 13.21
CA GLU A 44 -13.35 -5.69 14.15
C GLU A 44 -13.35 -7.17 13.75
N ASP A 45 -13.26 -7.46 12.44
CA ASP A 45 -13.27 -8.81 11.88
C ASP A 45 -12.46 -8.91 10.57
N GLU A 46 -12.28 -10.13 10.09
CA GLU A 46 -11.47 -10.46 8.91
C GLU A 46 -12.01 -9.80 7.62
N ASN A 47 -13.32 -9.62 7.48
CA ASN A 47 -13.90 -8.95 6.31
C ASN A 47 -13.58 -7.45 6.35
N ALA A 48 -13.69 -6.81 7.52
CA ALA A 48 -13.32 -5.40 7.67
C ALA A 48 -11.82 -5.17 7.37
N ALA A 49 -10.96 -6.10 7.79
CA ALA A 49 -9.53 -6.06 7.46
C ALA A 49 -9.30 -6.21 5.94
N LEU A 50 -9.99 -7.15 5.28
CA LEU A 50 -9.92 -7.34 3.83
C LEU A 50 -10.38 -6.07 3.08
N ASP A 51 -11.49 -5.48 3.50
CA ASP A 51 -12.03 -4.22 2.96
C ASP A 51 -11.00 -3.09 3.05
N ALA A 52 -10.31 -2.98 4.19
CA ALA A 52 -9.26 -1.98 4.40
C ALA A 52 -8.08 -2.19 3.43
N VAL A 53 -7.64 -3.44 3.22
CA VAL A 53 -6.58 -3.77 2.26
C VAL A 53 -7.00 -3.43 0.84
N ILE A 54 -8.23 -3.76 0.42
CA ILE A 54 -8.74 -3.47 -0.93
C ILE A 54 -8.77 -1.96 -1.17
N LYS A 55 -9.31 -1.18 -0.23
CA LYS A 55 -9.35 0.29 -0.32
C LYS A 55 -7.96 0.90 -0.38
N PHE A 56 -7.04 0.38 0.42
CA PHE A 56 -5.64 0.81 0.42
C PHE A 56 -4.95 0.53 -0.92
N ALA A 57 -5.12 -0.67 -1.48
CA ALA A 57 -4.54 -1.05 -2.76
C ALA A 57 -5.04 -0.14 -3.89
N LYS A 58 -6.36 0.03 -3.99
CA LYS A 58 -7.00 0.90 -5.00
C LYS A 58 -6.46 2.33 -4.94
N ARG A 59 -6.43 2.93 -3.75
CA ARG A 59 -5.97 4.31 -3.56
C ARG A 59 -4.48 4.48 -3.89
N THR A 60 -3.68 3.46 -3.58
CA THR A 60 -2.24 3.45 -3.90
C THR A 60 -2.02 3.35 -5.41
N GLU A 61 -2.77 2.50 -6.11
CA GLU A 61 -2.75 2.37 -7.57
C GLU A 61 -3.13 3.68 -8.27
N GLU A 62 -4.22 4.32 -7.85
CA GLU A 62 -4.64 5.62 -8.39
C GLU A 62 -3.54 6.69 -8.24
N TYR A 63 -2.83 6.69 -7.11
CA TYR A 63 -1.74 7.63 -6.88
C TYR A 63 -0.47 7.26 -7.65
N MET A 64 -0.18 5.98 -7.85
CA MET A 64 0.91 5.54 -8.73
C MET A 64 0.67 6.03 -10.16
N ASN A 65 -0.54 5.85 -10.71
CA ASN A 65 -0.89 6.32 -12.04
C ASN A 65 -0.70 7.84 -12.19
N LYS A 66 -1.09 8.63 -11.18
CA LYS A 66 -0.84 10.08 -11.15
C LYS A 66 0.65 10.43 -11.14
N LEU A 67 1.46 9.69 -10.39
CA LEU A 67 2.91 9.89 -10.34
C LEU A 67 3.59 9.52 -11.67
N GLU A 68 3.07 8.54 -12.40
CA GLU A 68 3.57 8.20 -13.74
C GLU A 68 3.19 9.27 -14.76
N ASP A 69 1.93 9.72 -14.77
CA ASP A 69 1.46 10.80 -15.64
C ASP A 69 2.31 12.08 -15.48
N GLN A 70 2.58 12.48 -14.24
CA GLN A 70 3.47 13.61 -13.91
C GLN A 70 4.93 13.43 -14.33
N ARG A 71 5.40 12.20 -14.57
CA ARG A 71 6.76 11.91 -15.04
C ARG A 71 6.86 11.97 -16.57
N HIS A 72 5.73 11.83 -17.25
CA HIS A 72 5.62 11.80 -18.71
C HIS A 72 5.08 13.12 -19.31
N ALA A 73 4.59 14.03 -18.47
CA ALA A 73 4.28 15.43 -18.79
C ALA A 73 5.54 16.32 -18.73
#